data_AF-A0AAW2Q185-F1
#
_entry.id   AF-A0AAW2Q185-F1
#
_cell.length_a   1.000
_cell.length_b   1.000
_cell.length_c   1.000
_cell.angle_alpha   90.00
_cell.angle_beta   90.00
_cell.angle_gamma   90.00
#
_symmetry.space_group_name_H-M   'P 1'
#
loop_
_entity.id
_entity.type
_entity.pdbx_description
1 polymer ?
#
loop_
_entity_poly.entity_id
_entity_poly.type
_entity_poly.pdbx_seq_one_letter_code
_entity_poly.pdbx_strand_id
1 'polypeptide(L)' 'MEGGSTTKTALMFLVLSVAVLPSTLATNYVVGDSAGWNLGVDFAAWVSSKTFHVQDTLRESIN' A
#
# COMPACT_ATOMS: atom_id res chain seq x y z
N MET A 1 -35.03 17.18 -21.68
CA MET A 1 -33.80 17.35 -20.89
C MET A 1 -33.71 16.19 -19.90
N GLU A 2 -33.19 15.03 -20.31
CA GLU A 2 -33.08 13.82 -19.47
C GLU A 2 -31.61 13.44 -19.19
N GLY A 3 -30.73 14.45 -19.08
CA GLY A 3 -29.31 14.20 -18.81
C GLY A 3 -28.99 13.79 -17.37
N GLY A 4 -29.87 14.08 -16.40
CA GLY A 4 -29.55 13.95 -14.97
C GLY A 4 -29.51 12.52 -14.41
N SER A 5 -30.31 11.59 -14.97
CA SER A 5 -30.41 10.22 -14.48
C SER A 5 -29.25 9.34 -14.97
N THR A 6 -28.92 9.45 -16.26
CA THR A 6 -27.81 8.72 -16.89
C THR A 6 -26.46 9.12 -16.31
N THR A 7 -26.25 10.41 -16.02
CA THR A 7 -25.02 10.88 -15.37
C THR A 7 -24.84 10.33 -13.96
N LYS A 8 -25.92 10.26 -13.16
CA LYS A 8 -25.86 9.64 -11.83
C LYS A 8 -25.49 8.16 -11.89
N THR A 9 -26.12 7.42 -12.79
CA THR A 9 -25.82 5.99 -13.00
C THR A 9 -24.37 5.79 -13.45
N ALA A 10 -23.89 6.59 -14.40
CA ALA A 10 -22.50 6.54 -14.87
C ALA A 10 -21.48 6.86 -13.75
N LEU A 11 -21.76 7.87 -12.93
CA LEU A 11 -20.92 8.20 -11.76
C LEU A 11 -20.90 7.06 -10.73
N MET A 12 -22.04 6.40 -10.51
CA MET A 12 -22.13 5.26 -9.58
C MET A 12 -21.30 4.07 -10.08
N PHE A 13 -21.38 3.76 -11.38
CA PHE A 13 -20.53 2.74 -12.00
C PHE A 13 -19.04 3.10 -11.93
N LEU A 14 -18.68 4.37 -12.13
CA LEU A 14 -17.29 4.82 -12.02
C LEU A 14 -16.75 4.64 -10.60
N VAL A 15 -17.49 5.06 -9.58
CA VAL A 15 -17.09 4.91 -8.16
C VAL A 15 -16.95 3.43 -7.79
N LEU A 16 -17.90 2.58 -8.20
CA LEU A 16 -17.82 1.14 -8.00
C LEU A 16 -16.58 0.56 -8.68
N SER A 17 -16.28 0.96 -9.92
CA SER A 17 -15.15 0.43 -10.68
C SER A 17 -13.80 0.72 -10.01
N VAL A 18 -13.62 1.92 -9.44
CA VAL A 18 -12.39 2.28 -8.71
C VAL A 18 -12.26 1.50 -7.40
N ALA A 19 -13.37 1.19 -6.73
CA ALA A 19 -13.35 0.45 -5.46
C ALA A 19 -12.96 -1.03 -5.60
N VAL A 20 -13.13 -1.64 -6.78
CA VAL A 20 -12.73 -3.04 -7.02
C VAL A 20 -11.29 -3.17 -7.53
N LEU A 21 -10.62 -2.06 -7.86
CA LEU A 21 -9.22 -2.13 -8.27
C LEU A 21 -8.36 -2.55 -7.08
N PRO A 22 -7.52 -3.60 -7.21
CA PRO A 22 -6.56 -3.93 -6.17
C PRO A 22 -5.69 -2.70 -5.92
N SER A 23 -5.63 -2.25 -4.67
CA SER A 23 -4.83 -1.11 -4.27
C SER A 23 -3.36 -1.42 -4.54
N THR A 24 -2.79 -0.91 -5.63
CA THR A 24 -1.36 -1.04 -5.96
C THR A 24 -0.52 -0.04 -5.16
N LEU A 25 -0.84 0.14 -3.88
CA LEU A 25 -0.16 1.07 -3.01
C LEU A 25 1.17 0.44 -2.60
N ALA A 26 2.26 1.01 -3.11
CA ALA A 26 3.61 0.67 -2.66
C ALA A 26 3.74 0.93 -1.16
N THR A 27 4.16 -0.10 -0.41
CA THR A 27 4.40 0.01 1.03
C THR A 27 5.85 0.38 1.28
N ASN A 28 6.05 1.32 2.22
CA ASN A 28 7.39 1.67 2.70
C ASN A 28 7.67 0.96 4.02
N TYR A 29 8.63 0.05 4.01
CA TYR A 29 9.05 -0.69 5.19
C TYR A 29 10.34 -0.10 5.76
N VAL A 30 10.34 0.17 7.06
CA VAL A 30 11.55 0.53 7.79
C VAL A 30 12.26 -0.76 8.21
N VAL A 31 13.48 -0.95 7.74
CA VAL A 31 14.28 -2.13 8.08
C VAL A 31 14.54 -2.17 9.59
N GLY A 32 14.19 -3.28 10.23
CA GLY A 32 14.29 -3.44 11.69
C GLY A 32 13.21 -2.69 12.49
N ASP A 33 12.17 -2.15 11.83
CA ASP A 33 11.08 -1.38 12.44
C ASP A 33 11.61 -0.27 13.37
N SER A 34 11.36 -0.34 14.69
CA SER A 34 11.83 0.65 15.67
C SER A 34 13.30 0.50 16.03
N ALA A 35 13.90 -0.67 15.82
CA ALA A 35 15.32 -0.92 16.10
C ALA A 35 16.23 -0.36 15.00
N GLY A 36 15.68 -0.12 13.81
CA GLY A 36 16.40 0.40 12.65
C GLY A 36 17.43 -0.59 12.08
N TRP A 37 18.30 -0.07 11.22
CA TRP A 37 19.36 -0.86 10.59
C TRP A 37 20.59 -0.91 11.50
N ASN A 38 20.53 -1.70 12.57
CA ASN A 38 21.59 -1.79 13.58
C ASN A 38 22.10 -3.21 13.82
N LEU A 39 23.28 -3.30 14.44
CA LEU A 39 23.83 -4.58 14.93
C LEU A 39 23.00 -5.12 16.10
N GLY A 40 22.86 -6.44 16.16
CA GLY A 40 22.08 -7.12 17.21
C GLY A 40 20.57 -7.19 16.94
N VAL A 41 20.09 -6.66 15.82
CA VAL A 41 18.70 -6.83 15.37
C VAL A 41 18.53 -8.18 14.69
N ASP A 42 17.47 -8.90 15.05
CA ASP A 42 17.08 -10.13 14.36
C ASP A 42 16.33 -9.81 13.06
N PHE A 43 17.08 -9.61 11.98
CA PHE A 43 16.51 -9.35 10.66
C PHE A 43 15.80 -10.57 10.08
N ALA A 44 16.14 -11.79 10.50
CA ALA A 44 15.45 -12.99 10.04
C ALA A 44 14.01 -13.03 10.58
N ALA A 45 13.84 -12.75 11.88
CA ALA A 45 12.53 -12.57 12.48
C ALA A 45 11.77 -11.41 11.82
N TRP A 46 12.44 -10.28 11.55
CA TRP A 46 11.82 -9.12 10.90
C TRP A 46 11.30 -9.46 9.49
N VAL A 47 12.12 -10.07 8.63
CA VAL A 47 11.70 -10.49 7.27
C VAL A 47 10.56 -11.49 7.35
N SER A 48 10.62 -12.46 8.27
CA SER A 48 9.57 -13.48 8.41
C SER A 48 8.20 -12.92 8.80
N SER A 49 8.17 -11.74 9.43
CA SER A 49 6.95 -11.06 9.85
C SER A 49 6.28 -10.21 8.76
N LYS A 50 6.87 -10.12 7.57
CA LYS A 50 6.50 -9.17 6.50
C LYS A 50 6.18 -9.92 5.20
N THR A 51 5.30 -9.34 4.38
CA THR A 51 5.06 -9.80 3.00
C THR A 51 5.36 -8.65 2.05
N PHE A 52 6.37 -8.84 1.21
CA PHE A 52 6.78 -7.84 0.23
C PHE A 52 6.10 -8.11 -1.11
N HIS A 53 5.50 -7.07 -1.67
CA HIS A 53 4.93 -7.05 -2.99
C HIS A 53 5.84 -6.26 -3.93
N VAL A 54 5.71 -6.50 -5.23
CA VAL A 54 6.40 -5.68 -6.24
C VAL A 54 5.95 -4.22 -6.06
N GLN A 55 6.91 -3.30 -6.15
CA GLN A 55 6.80 -1.86 -5.85
C GLN A 55 6.94 -1.47 -4.37
N ASP A 56 7.04 -2.40 -3.43
CA ASP A 56 7.39 -2.05 -2.05
C ASP A 56 8.83 -1.54 -1.95
N THR A 57 9.06 -0.60 -1.04
CA THR A 57 10.38 0.01 -0.81
C THR A 57 10.86 -0.30 0.60
N LEU A 58 12.10 -0.76 0.69
CA LEU A 58 12.84 -0.92 1.94
C LEU A 58 13.65 0.34 2.18
N ARG A 59 13.48 0.96 3.35
CA ARG A 59 14.24 2.15 3.73
C ARG A 59 14.85 2.02 5.11
N GLU A 60 15.96 2.70 5.30
CA GLU A 60 16.54 2.94 6.61
C GLU A 60 15.76 4.04 7.33
N SER A 61 15.65 3.96 8.65
CA SER A 61 15.21 5.09 9.46
C SER A 61 16.38 6.06 9.61
N ILE A 62 16.33 7.20 8.92
CA ILE A 62 17.31 8.27 9.12
C ILE A 62 17.04 8.90 10.50
N ASN A 63 18.01 8.84 11.41
CA ASN A 63 17.99 9.55 12.69
C ASN A 63 18.58 10.95 12.54
#